data_AF-A0A1Y2CQZ5-F1
#
_entry.id   AF-A0A1Y2CQZ5-F1
#
_cell.length_a   1.000
_cell.length_b   1.000
_cell.length_c   1.000
_cell.angle_alpha   90.00
_cell.angle_beta   90.00
_cell.angle_gamma   90.00
#
_symmetry.space_group_name_H-M   'P 1'
#
loop_
_entity.id
_entity.type
_entity.pdbx_description
1 polymer ?
#
loop_
_entity_poly.entity_id
_entity_poly.type
_entity_poly.pdbx_seq_one_letter_code
_entity_poly.pdbx_strand_id
1 'polypeptide(L)'
;FPKRKRFGIHVHLCDNCSRPSDITDELITVTRAKKEYKVTEANLKNLPVIERTNPHYSNASPMRLYDLGQVMDEARDNRLEKRIEERTKLKAKRDAHAAVLDAKWAKKTETLKLALEAVGLTIPKDSYLAQAYIVGNGGAGMNAWTVTRVSKMLVLIHRLYEHTDYPAQANSALEAHKNDITLAKRWETDHKVPYENALKQIKDGIKFVKKIERGGIPVSESLGRSRFIILLRLLFGLVRLRSTDVNMPTSRDSMEPLNRREN
;
A
#
# COMPACT_ATOMS: atom_id res chain seq x y z
N PHE A 1 -12.68 -45.72 32.57
CA PHE A 1 -12.40 -44.63 31.61
C PHE A 1 -12.80 -43.28 32.18
N PRO A 2 -11.85 -42.35 32.41
CA PRO A 2 -12.17 -41.00 32.88
C PRO A 2 -12.96 -40.23 31.81
N LYS A 3 -14.11 -39.67 32.18
CA LYS A 3 -14.97 -38.88 31.28
C LYS A 3 -14.53 -37.41 31.34
N ARG A 4 -13.99 -36.86 30.25
CA ARG A 4 -13.79 -35.41 30.09
C ARG A 4 -14.93 -34.84 29.23
N LYS A 5 -15.56 -33.74 29.68
CA LYS A 5 -16.53 -32.97 28.88
C LYS A 5 -15.80 -31.83 28.19
N ARG A 6 -15.66 -31.88 26.87
CA ARG A 6 -15.42 -30.69 26.03
C ARG A 6 -16.58 -30.58 25.04
N PHE A 7 -17.23 -29.41 25.00
CA PHE A 7 -18.32 -29.08 24.05
C PHE A 7 -19.50 -30.06 23.97
N GLY A 8 -19.87 -30.72 25.08
CA GLY A 8 -21.07 -31.58 25.12
C GLY A 8 -20.98 -32.92 24.37
N ILE A 9 -19.83 -33.25 23.75
CA ILE A 9 -19.61 -34.53 23.08
C ILE A 9 -18.80 -35.44 24.01
N HIS A 10 -19.34 -36.61 24.32
CA HIS A 10 -18.62 -37.63 25.07
C HIS A 10 -17.64 -38.36 24.16
N VAL A 11 -16.39 -37.87 24.12
CA VAL A 11 -15.30 -38.55 23.41
C VAL A 11 -14.69 -39.60 24.34
N HIS A 12 -14.81 -40.87 23.97
CA HIS A 12 -14.11 -41.97 24.63
C HIS A 12 -12.66 -42.01 24.15
N LEU A 13 -11.73 -41.46 24.93
CA LEU A 13 -10.30 -41.56 24.67
C LEU A 13 -9.78 -42.88 25.25
N CYS A 14 -9.01 -43.66 24.48
CA CYS A 14 -8.33 -44.85 24.98
C CYS A 14 -7.24 -44.46 26.00
N ASP A 15 -6.76 -45.40 26.82
CA ASP A 15 -5.87 -45.07 27.94
C ASP A 15 -4.56 -44.35 27.51
N ASN A 16 -4.05 -44.62 26.30
CA ASN A 16 -2.91 -43.90 25.72
C ASN A 16 -3.25 -42.49 25.18
N CYS A 17 -4.49 -42.26 24.73
CA CYS A 17 -4.98 -40.93 24.34
C CYS A 17 -5.58 -40.15 25.52
N SER A 18 -5.81 -40.82 26.65
CA SER A 18 -6.20 -40.23 27.93
C SER A 18 -5.00 -39.69 28.71
N ARG A 19 -3.80 -40.19 28.39
CA ARG A 19 -2.55 -39.52 28.75
C ARG A 19 -2.64 -38.14 28.10
N PRO A 20 -2.52 -37.04 28.86
CA PRO A 20 -2.54 -35.72 28.26
C PRO A 20 -1.31 -35.65 27.35
N SER A 21 -1.54 -35.86 26.05
CA SER A 21 -0.52 -35.78 25.02
C SER A 21 -0.18 -34.31 24.83
N ASP A 22 0.72 -33.77 25.66
CA ASP A 22 1.38 -32.46 25.60
C ASP A 22 0.50 -31.20 25.45
N ILE A 23 -0.82 -31.36 25.34
CA ILE A 23 -1.84 -30.32 25.48
C ILE A 23 -2.39 -30.45 26.90
N THR A 24 -1.48 -30.50 27.87
CA THR A 24 -1.84 -30.39 29.28
C THR A 24 -2.41 -29.00 29.50
N ASP A 25 -3.37 -28.92 30.42
CA ASP A 25 -3.97 -27.70 30.94
C ASP A 25 -2.86 -26.85 31.62
N GLU A 26 -1.97 -26.27 30.82
CA GLU A 26 -0.81 -25.53 31.29
C GLU A 26 -1.31 -24.26 31.97
N LEU A 27 -1.09 -24.21 33.28
CA LEU A 27 -1.41 -23.03 34.07
C LEU A 27 -0.23 -22.05 34.00
N ILE A 28 -0.53 -20.79 33.72
CA ILE A 28 0.45 -19.70 33.64
C ILE A 28 0.20 -18.67 34.73
N THR A 29 1.28 -18.17 35.34
CA THR A 29 1.18 -17.09 36.35
C THR A 29 0.88 -15.74 35.70
N VAL A 30 0.26 -14.81 36.45
CA VAL A 30 0.02 -13.41 36.01
C VAL A 30 1.29 -12.79 35.41
N THR A 31 2.42 -12.92 36.10
CA THR A 31 3.69 -12.30 35.72
C THR A 31 4.18 -12.84 34.38
N ARG A 32 4.08 -14.16 34.19
CA ARG A 32 4.50 -14.82 32.96
C ARG A 32 3.55 -14.48 31.80
N ALA A 33 2.24 -14.47 32.04
CA ALA A 33 1.23 -14.05 31.07
C ALA A 33 1.48 -12.62 30.55
N LYS A 34 1.68 -11.66 31.46
CA LYS A 34 2.01 -10.26 31.11
C LYS A 34 3.32 -10.15 30.32
N LYS A 35 4.37 -10.88 30.73
CA LYS A 35 5.71 -10.80 30.10
C LYS A 35 5.75 -11.45 28.71
N GLU A 36 5.24 -12.66 28.57
CA GLU A 36 5.35 -13.46 27.33
C GLU A 36 4.26 -13.09 26.32
N TYR A 37 3.02 -12.93 26.78
CA TYR A 37 1.86 -12.75 25.91
C TYR A 37 1.42 -11.28 25.78
N LYS A 38 2.02 -10.37 26.56
CA LYS A 38 1.73 -8.92 26.55
C LYS A 38 0.25 -8.60 26.82
N VAL A 39 -0.44 -9.48 27.54
CA VAL A 39 -1.81 -9.24 28.02
C VAL A 39 -1.80 -8.25 29.17
N THR A 40 -2.82 -7.39 29.26
CA THR A 40 -2.94 -6.43 30.36
C THR A 40 -3.65 -7.05 31.56
N GLU A 41 -3.55 -6.43 32.73
CA GLU A 41 -4.30 -6.89 33.91
C GLU A 41 -5.81 -6.79 33.73
N ALA A 42 -6.28 -5.83 32.94
CA ALA A 42 -7.70 -5.69 32.61
C ALA A 42 -8.21 -6.88 31.79
N ASN A 43 -7.41 -7.39 30.83
CA ASN A 43 -7.75 -8.60 30.07
C ASN A 43 -7.83 -9.83 31.01
N LEU A 44 -6.82 -10.00 31.86
CA LEU A 44 -6.75 -11.14 32.78
C LEU A 44 -7.84 -11.14 33.86
N LYS A 45 -8.40 -9.98 34.21
CA LYS A 45 -9.45 -9.86 35.22
C LYS A 45 -10.73 -10.62 34.83
N ASN A 46 -10.98 -10.77 33.53
CA ASN A 46 -12.19 -11.42 33.01
C ASN A 46 -12.02 -12.95 32.85
N LEU A 47 -10.80 -13.47 33.00
CA LEU A 47 -10.52 -14.89 32.87
C LEU A 47 -10.74 -15.64 34.20
N PRO A 48 -11.23 -16.88 34.16
CA PRO A 48 -11.22 -17.78 35.30
C PRO A 48 -9.82 -17.89 35.92
N VAL A 49 -9.74 -17.74 37.24
CA VAL A 49 -8.48 -17.77 37.98
C VAL A 49 -8.48 -18.88 39.01
N ILE A 50 -7.35 -19.58 39.12
CA ILE A 50 -7.07 -20.52 40.19
C ILE A 50 -6.07 -19.86 41.13
N GLU A 51 -6.48 -19.63 42.37
CA GLU A 51 -5.59 -19.07 43.39
C GLU A 51 -4.88 -20.19 44.17
N ARG A 52 -3.58 -20.01 44.41
CA ARG A 52 -2.74 -20.90 45.22
C ARG A 52 -1.94 -20.08 46.22
N THR A 53 -1.59 -20.67 47.35
CA THR A 53 -0.64 -20.04 48.29
C THR A 53 0.66 -19.75 47.56
N ASN A 54 1.23 -18.57 47.78
CA ASN A 54 2.46 -18.16 47.12
C ASN A 54 3.63 -19.06 47.58
N PRO A 55 4.38 -19.68 46.66
CA PRO A 55 5.43 -20.64 47.02
C PRO A 55 6.64 -20.00 47.70
N HIS A 56 6.86 -18.69 47.54
CA HIS A 56 8.02 -18.01 48.11
C HIS A 56 7.77 -17.45 49.52
N TYR A 57 6.54 -17.01 49.81
CA TYR A 57 6.18 -16.39 51.10
C TYR A 57 4.73 -16.73 51.45
N SER A 58 4.51 -17.37 52.60
CA SER A 58 3.15 -17.76 53.05
C SER A 58 2.23 -16.58 53.28
N ASN A 59 2.77 -15.42 53.69
CA ASN A 59 2.02 -14.20 53.99
C ASN A 59 1.87 -13.25 52.78
N ALA A 60 2.45 -13.57 51.62
CA ALA A 60 2.30 -12.76 50.42
C ALA A 60 0.94 -13.01 49.75
N SER A 61 0.55 -12.11 48.83
CA SER A 61 -0.66 -12.28 48.03
C SER A 61 -0.65 -13.63 47.29
N PRO A 62 -1.81 -14.30 47.19
CA PRO A 62 -1.90 -15.62 46.56
C PRO A 62 -1.45 -15.55 45.10
N MET A 63 -0.79 -16.63 44.67
CA MET A 63 -0.41 -16.80 43.28
C MET A 63 -1.65 -17.10 42.44
N ARG A 64 -1.94 -16.20 41.50
CA ARG A 64 -3.02 -16.34 40.52
C ARG A 64 -2.51 -17.09 39.29
N LEU A 65 -3.16 -18.21 38.97
CA LEU A 65 -2.88 -19.08 37.83
C LEU A 65 -4.05 -19.02 36.83
N TYR A 66 -3.73 -18.88 35.55
CA TYR A 66 -4.69 -18.84 34.45
C TYR A 66 -4.45 -20.00 33.49
N ASP A 67 -5.49 -20.41 32.78
CA ASP A 67 -5.35 -21.34 31.65
C ASP A 67 -4.57 -20.69 30.50
N LEU A 68 -3.51 -21.35 30.03
CA LEU A 68 -2.66 -20.81 28.98
C LEU A 68 -3.42 -20.61 27.66
N GLY A 69 -4.32 -21.51 27.30
CA GLY A 69 -5.12 -21.41 26.08
C GLY A 69 -5.95 -20.13 26.06
N GLN A 70 -6.64 -19.84 27.17
CA GLN A 70 -7.42 -18.61 27.33
C GLN A 70 -6.53 -17.35 27.28
N VAL A 71 -5.36 -17.38 27.90
CA VAL A 71 -4.41 -16.26 27.85
C VAL A 71 -3.91 -16.02 26.41
N MET A 72 -3.68 -17.09 25.64
CA MET A 72 -3.27 -17.00 24.25
C MET A 72 -4.38 -16.42 23.36
N ASP A 73 -5.63 -16.80 23.59
CA ASP A 73 -6.79 -16.25 22.89
C ASP A 73 -6.95 -14.75 23.19
N GLU A 74 -6.90 -14.34 24.46
CA GLU A 74 -6.90 -12.92 24.85
C GLU A 74 -5.74 -12.13 24.23
N ALA A 75 -4.55 -12.74 24.16
CA ALA A 75 -3.39 -12.11 23.55
C ALA A 75 -3.57 -11.91 22.03
N ARG A 76 -4.23 -12.86 21.36
CA ARG A 76 -4.58 -12.75 19.93
C ARG A 76 -5.58 -11.62 19.71
N ASP A 77 -6.60 -11.53 20.55
CA ASP A 77 -7.68 -10.55 20.41
C ASP A 77 -7.17 -9.13 20.71
N ASN A 78 -6.36 -8.95 21.77
CA ASN A 78 -5.71 -7.66 22.08
C ASN A 78 -4.79 -7.21 20.93
N ARG A 79 -4.05 -8.13 20.29
CA ARG A 79 -3.24 -7.80 19.10
C ARG A 79 -4.10 -7.38 17.92
N LEU A 80 -5.27 -7.99 17.74
CA LEU A 80 -6.21 -7.63 16.68
C LEU A 80 -6.81 -6.24 16.93
N GLU A 81 -7.26 -5.96 18.14
CA GLU A 81 -7.80 -4.65 18.55
C GLU A 81 -6.78 -3.53 18.32
N LYS A 82 -5.52 -3.72 18.75
CA LYS A 82 -4.44 -2.75 18.48
C LYS A 82 -4.22 -2.49 17.00
N ARG A 83 -4.25 -3.55 16.17
CA ARG A 83 -4.12 -3.40 14.71
C ARG A 83 -5.30 -2.63 14.12
N ILE A 84 -6.51 -2.85 14.62
CA ILE A 84 -7.70 -2.10 14.20
C ILE A 84 -7.54 -0.63 14.60
N GLU A 85 -7.15 -0.34 15.84
CA GLU A 85 -6.93 1.01 16.35
C GLU A 85 -5.83 1.76 15.58
N GLU A 86 -4.71 1.11 15.26
CA GLU A 86 -3.64 1.69 14.44
C GLU A 86 -4.14 1.99 13.02
N ARG A 87 -4.91 1.09 12.42
CA ARG A 87 -5.49 1.30 11.08
C ARG A 87 -6.49 2.44 11.07
N THR A 88 -7.34 2.57 12.08
CA THR A 88 -8.31 3.68 12.17
C THR A 88 -7.59 5.01 12.37
N LYS A 89 -6.56 5.07 13.23
CA LYS A 89 -5.71 6.26 13.40
C LYS A 89 -5.00 6.66 12.10
N LEU A 90 -4.44 5.70 11.36
CA LEU A 90 -3.79 5.96 10.08
C LEU A 90 -4.78 6.45 9.02
N LYS A 91 -5.98 5.85 8.96
CA LYS A 91 -7.05 6.29 8.06
C LYS A 91 -7.46 7.73 8.38
N ALA A 92 -7.75 8.04 9.65
CA ALA A 92 -8.11 9.39 10.08
C ALA A 92 -7.03 10.43 9.73
N LYS A 93 -5.73 10.09 9.88
CA LYS A 93 -4.64 10.98 9.46
C LYS A 93 -4.61 11.21 7.94
N ARG A 94 -4.86 10.16 7.14
CA ARG A 94 -4.93 10.26 5.68
C ARG A 94 -6.11 11.13 5.24
N ASP A 95 -7.28 10.91 5.82
CA ASP A 95 -8.50 11.65 5.52
C ASP A 95 -8.35 13.13 5.91
N ALA A 96 -7.75 13.43 7.07
CA ALA A 96 -7.44 14.79 7.48
C ALA A 96 -6.45 15.48 6.54
N HIS A 97 -5.39 14.78 6.12
CA HIS A 97 -4.43 15.32 5.16
C HIS A 97 -5.07 15.56 3.79
N ALA A 98 -5.94 14.66 3.32
CA ALA A 98 -6.69 14.83 2.07
C ALA A 98 -7.58 16.08 2.14
N ALA A 99 -8.32 16.28 3.23
CA ALA A 99 -9.15 17.47 3.42
C ALA A 99 -8.34 18.78 3.39
N VAL A 100 -7.12 18.78 3.97
CA VAL A 100 -6.21 19.94 3.90
C VAL A 100 -5.75 20.21 2.47
N LEU A 101 -5.43 19.17 1.70
CA LEU A 101 -5.06 19.30 0.29
C LEU A 101 -6.24 19.83 -0.54
N ASP A 102 -7.43 19.30 -0.34
CA ASP A 102 -8.65 19.73 -1.04
C ASP A 102 -8.95 21.21 -0.78
N ALA A 103 -8.87 21.66 0.48
CA ALA A 103 -9.04 23.07 0.84
C ALA A 103 -7.97 23.96 0.19
N LYS A 104 -6.72 23.49 0.15
CA LYS A 104 -5.61 24.20 -0.50
C LYS A 104 -5.82 24.30 -2.01
N TRP A 105 -6.27 23.23 -2.66
CA TRP A 105 -6.58 23.20 -4.09
C TRP A 105 -7.78 24.08 -4.41
N ALA A 106 -8.85 24.05 -3.61
CA ALA A 106 -10.01 24.93 -3.76
C ALA A 106 -9.60 26.41 -3.72
N LYS A 107 -8.80 26.82 -2.74
CA LYS A 107 -8.28 28.19 -2.63
C LYS A 107 -7.46 28.60 -3.86
N LYS A 108 -6.59 27.71 -4.36
CA LYS A 108 -5.80 27.98 -5.58
C LYS A 108 -6.69 28.11 -6.82
N THR A 109 -7.69 27.24 -6.96
CA THR A 109 -8.66 27.28 -8.06
C THR A 109 -9.42 28.60 -8.05
N GLU A 110 -9.92 29.03 -6.90
CA GLU A 110 -10.61 30.32 -6.73
C GLU A 110 -9.69 31.51 -7.07
N THR A 111 -8.45 31.49 -6.58
CA THR A 111 -7.47 32.55 -6.86
C THR A 111 -7.17 32.66 -8.35
N LEU A 112 -6.99 31.53 -9.05
CA LEU A 112 -6.77 31.51 -10.49
C LEU A 112 -8.03 31.94 -11.26
N LYS A 113 -9.22 31.54 -10.79
CA LYS A 113 -10.50 31.90 -11.39
C LYS A 113 -10.67 33.42 -11.38
N LEU A 114 -10.50 34.07 -10.23
CA LEU A 114 -10.57 35.52 -10.11
C LEU A 114 -9.56 36.24 -11.03
N ALA A 115 -8.33 35.71 -11.12
CA ALA A 115 -7.29 36.28 -11.97
C ALA A 115 -7.61 36.20 -13.48
N LEU A 116 -8.32 35.14 -13.92
CA LEU A 116 -8.76 34.98 -15.31
C LEU A 116 -10.04 35.76 -15.59
N GLU A 117 -10.98 35.80 -14.66
CA GLU A 117 -12.23 36.58 -14.78
C GLU A 117 -11.94 38.07 -14.95
N ALA A 118 -10.90 38.60 -14.31
CA ALA A 118 -10.43 39.97 -14.50
C ALA A 118 -10.01 40.28 -15.96
N VAL A 119 -9.72 39.26 -16.77
CA VAL A 119 -9.35 39.36 -18.20
C VAL A 119 -10.49 38.83 -19.10
N GLY A 120 -11.65 38.49 -18.54
CA GLY A 120 -12.78 37.94 -19.29
C GLY A 120 -12.61 36.48 -19.69
N LEU A 121 -11.73 35.72 -19.03
CA LEU A 121 -11.49 34.30 -19.32
C LEU A 121 -11.98 33.38 -18.21
N THR A 122 -12.37 32.17 -18.60
CA THR A 122 -12.68 31.08 -17.67
C THR A 122 -11.56 30.05 -17.64
N ILE A 123 -11.39 29.31 -16.54
CA ILE A 123 -10.40 28.22 -16.46
C ILE A 123 -10.80 27.11 -17.44
N PRO A 124 -9.95 26.75 -18.43
CA PRO A 124 -10.23 25.63 -19.32
C PRO A 124 -10.12 24.30 -18.54
N LYS A 125 -11.14 23.43 -18.67
CA LYS A 125 -11.20 22.13 -17.97
C LYS A 125 -9.99 21.22 -18.27
N ASP A 126 -9.50 21.28 -19.50
CA ASP A 126 -8.44 20.41 -20.01
C ASP A 126 -7.05 21.06 -19.96
N SER A 127 -6.90 22.22 -19.30
CA SER A 127 -5.62 22.91 -19.27
C SER A 127 -4.63 22.26 -18.29
N TYR A 128 -3.60 21.61 -18.84
CA TYR A 128 -2.48 21.09 -18.07
C TYR A 128 -1.82 22.16 -17.18
N LEU A 129 -1.65 23.40 -17.69
CA LEU A 129 -1.04 24.50 -16.93
C LEU A 129 -1.87 24.89 -15.70
N ALA A 130 -3.20 24.98 -15.86
CA ALA A 130 -4.09 25.26 -14.74
C ALA A 130 -4.02 24.13 -13.71
N GLN A 131 -4.07 22.88 -14.15
CA GLN A 131 -3.99 21.71 -13.26
C GLN A 131 -2.64 21.62 -12.54
N ALA A 132 -1.53 21.86 -13.23
CA ALA A 132 -0.19 21.85 -12.65
C ALA A 132 -0.04 22.91 -11.55
N TYR A 133 -0.63 24.09 -11.74
CA TYR A 133 -0.68 25.14 -10.72
C TYR A 133 -1.55 24.75 -9.52
N ILE A 134 -2.78 24.27 -9.76
CA ILE A 134 -3.75 23.90 -8.72
C ILE A 134 -3.18 22.78 -7.85
N VAL A 135 -2.79 21.66 -8.47
CA VAL A 135 -2.27 20.47 -7.76
C VAL A 135 -0.91 20.76 -7.11
N GLY A 136 -0.12 21.66 -7.69
CA GLY A 136 1.20 22.03 -7.19
C GLY A 136 2.34 21.13 -7.70
N ASN A 137 2.13 20.43 -8.82
CA ASN A 137 3.20 19.69 -9.53
C ASN A 137 4.21 20.62 -10.21
N GLY A 138 3.93 21.91 -10.18
CA GLY A 138 4.77 22.94 -10.74
C GLY A 138 6.00 23.28 -9.89
N GLY A 139 6.99 22.39 -9.83
CA GLY A 139 8.39 22.65 -9.45
C GLY A 139 8.66 23.30 -8.08
N ALA A 140 9.48 22.66 -7.25
CA ALA A 140 10.08 23.36 -6.11
C ALA A 140 11.14 24.38 -6.59
N GLY A 141 11.25 25.54 -5.92
CA GLY A 141 12.29 26.54 -6.19
C GLY A 141 11.91 27.64 -7.19
N MET A 142 12.88 28.18 -7.93
CA MET A 142 12.71 29.31 -8.87
C MET A 142 11.69 29.07 -9.99
N ASN A 143 11.30 27.81 -10.22
CA ASN A 143 10.31 27.41 -11.23
C ASN A 143 8.90 27.24 -10.66
N ALA A 144 8.63 27.70 -9.43
CA ALA A 144 7.31 27.65 -8.84
C ALA A 144 6.30 28.42 -9.72
N TRP A 145 5.20 27.76 -10.05
CA TRP A 145 4.14 28.38 -10.83
C TRP A 145 3.37 29.37 -9.95
N THR A 146 3.49 30.65 -10.26
CA THR A 146 2.71 31.72 -9.62
C THR A 146 1.41 31.94 -10.38
N VAL A 147 0.37 32.42 -9.69
CA VAL A 147 -0.93 32.72 -10.33
C VAL A 147 -0.75 33.68 -11.50
N THR A 148 0.09 34.71 -11.33
CA THR A 148 0.38 35.71 -12.36
C THR A 148 1.06 35.13 -13.60
N ARG A 149 1.98 34.18 -13.43
CA ARG A 149 2.66 33.52 -14.55
C ARG A 149 1.69 32.63 -15.31
N VAL A 150 0.92 31.84 -14.58
CA VAL A 150 -0.06 30.90 -15.16
C VAL A 150 -1.16 31.67 -15.89
N SER A 151 -1.72 32.71 -15.27
CA SER A 151 -2.78 33.52 -15.90
C SER A 151 -2.28 34.20 -17.19
N LYS A 152 -1.07 34.80 -17.18
CA LYS A 152 -0.46 35.38 -18.39
C LYS A 152 -0.26 34.34 -19.50
N MET A 153 0.19 33.13 -19.16
CA MET A 153 0.35 32.06 -20.15
C MET A 153 -1.00 31.59 -20.71
N LEU A 154 -2.03 31.47 -19.87
CA LEU A 154 -3.37 31.10 -20.33
C LEU A 154 -3.98 32.17 -21.24
N VAL A 155 -3.81 33.46 -20.92
CA VAL A 155 -4.21 34.58 -21.78
C VAL A 155 -3.49 34.54 -23.11
N LEU A 156 -2.17 34.29 -23.10
CA LEU A 156 -1.37 34.18 -24.32
C LEU A 156 -1.86 33.02 -25.19
N ILE A 157 -2.07 31.84 -24.60
CA ILE A 157 -2.59 30.67 -25.30
C ILE A 157 -3.96 31.00 -25.89
N HIS A 158 -4.87 31.58 -25.12
CA HIS A 158 -6.20 31.94 -25.61
C HIS A 158 -6.13 32.90 -26.81
N ARG A 159 -5.31 33.96 -26.74
CA ARG A 159 -5.11 34.89 -27.86
C ARG A 159 -4.50 34.21 -29.09
N LEU A 160 -3.59 33.26 -28.91
CA LEU A 160 -3.07 32.47 -30.03
C LEU A 160 -4.18 31.63 -30.67
N TYR A 161 -5.04 31.00 -29.87
CA TYR A 161 -6.19 30.25 -30.39
C TYR A 161 -7.20 31.14 -31.12
N GLU A 162 -7.43 32.37 -30.67
CA GLU A 162 -8.40 33.29 -31.31
C GLU A 162 -7.84 33.96 -32.57
N HIS A 163 -6.57 34.33 -32.59
CA HIS A 163 -5.99 35.19 -33.64
C HIS A 163 -5.09 34.47 -34.62
N THR A 164 -4.81 33.18 -34.42
CA THR A 164 -3.98 32.40 -35.33
C THR A 164 -4.65 31.10 -35.70
N ASP A 165 -4.25 30.54 -36.83
CA ASP A 165 -4.69 29.21 -37.25
C ASP A 165 -3.99 28.08 -36.44
N TYR A 166 -3.54 28.40 -35.22
CA TYR A 166 -2.91 27.46 -34.31
C TYR A 166 -3.76 26.20 -34.08
N PRO A 167 -5.10 26.23 -33.97
CA PRO A 167 -5.89 25.02 -33.87
C PRO A 167 -5.72 24.12 -35.10
N ALA A 168 -5.75 24.67 -36.32
CA ALA A 168 -5.58 23.89 -37.53
C ALA A 168 -4.14 23.39 -37.67
N GLN A 169 -3.14 24.20 -37.33
CA GLN A 169 -1.72 23.81 -37.35
C GLN A 169 -1.41 22.74 -36.29
N ALA A 170 -1.96 22.87 -35.07
CA ALA A 170 -1.80 21.88 -34.01
C ALA A 170 -2.50 20.57 -34.36
N ASN A 171 -3.70 20.62 -34.94
CA ASN A 171 -4.39 19.43 -35.43
C ASN A 171 -3.65 18.79 -36.61
N SER A 172 -3.15 19.59 -37.55
CA SER A 172 -2.34 19.09 -38.67
C SER A 172 -1.04 18.45 -38.20
N ALA A 173 -0.35 19.05 -37.22
CA ALA A 173 0.84 18.46 -36.60
C ALA A 173 0.49 17.18 -35.81
N LEU A 174 -0.64 17.14 -35.11
CA LEU A 174 -1.11 15.95 -34.40
C LEU A 174 -1.43 14.81 -35.38
N GLU A 175 -2.12 15.10 -36.49
CA GLU A 175 -2.41 14.12 -37.54
C GLU A 175 -1.13 13.68 -38.27
N ALA A 176 -0.19 14.59 -38.51
CA ALA A 176 1.13 14.25 -39.04
C ALA A 176 1.88 13.31 -38.08
N HIS A 177 1.81 13.54 -36.77
CA HIS A 177 2.40 12.65 -35.76
C HIS A 177 1.68 11.31 -35.62
N LYS A 178 0.34 11.28 -35.71
CA LYS A 178 -0.43 10.02 -35.72
C LYS A 178 -0.09 9.16 -36.94
N ASN A 179 0.10 9.80 -38.08
CA ASN A 179 0.46 9.15 -39.34
C ASN A 179 1.97 8.90 -39.47
N ASP A 180 2.78 9.38 -38.53
CA ASP A 180 4.21 9.07 -38.47
C ASP A 180 4.43 7.65 -37.93
N ILE A 181 4.16 6.68 -38.81
CA ILE A 181 4.42 5.25 -38.63
C ILE A 181 5.87 5.00 -38.20
N THR A 182 6.81 5.90 -38.52
CA THR A 182 8.21 5.74 -38.13
C THR A 182 8.44 5.99 -36.64
N LEU A 183 7.67 6.90 -36.02
CA LEU A 183 7.74 7.16 -34.59
C LEU A 183 7.13 6.01 -33.77
N ALA A 184 5.99 5.47 -34.23
CA ALA A 184 5.37 4.29 -33.64
C ALA A 184 6.29 3.06 -33.75
N LYS A 185 6.88 2.82 -34.93
CA LYS A 185 7.86 1.74 -35.12
C LYS A 185 9.12 1.95 -34.28
N ARG A 186 9.63 3.19 -34.14
CA ARG A 186 10.78 3.50 -33.28
C ARG A 186 10.46 3.24 -31.81
N TRP A 187 9.31 3.68 -31.30
CA TRP A 187 8.90 3.37 -29.94
C TRP A 187 8.74 1.86 -29.71
N GLU A 188 8.16 1.15 -30.67
CA GLU A 188 7.99 -0.30 -30.59
C GLU A 188 9.35 -1.02 -30.54
N THR A 189 10.31 -0.56 -31.36
CA THR A 189 11.66 -1.14 -31.43
C THR A 189 12.50 -0.76 -30.20
N ASP A 190 12.47 0.50 -29.81
CA ASP A 190 13.37 1.05 -28.80
C ASP A 190 12.88 0.80 -27.38
N HIS A 191 11.57 0.61 -27.16
CA HIS A 191 10.99 0.59 -25.80
C HIS A 191 10.16 -0.67 -25.54
N LYS A 192 9.28 -1.06 -26.47
CA LYS A 192 8.41 -2.24 -26.26
C LYS A 192 9.20 -3.55 -26.31
N VAL A 193 10.06 -3.74 -27.32
CA VAL A 193 10.88 -4.95 -27.45
C VAL A 193 11.83 -5.14 -26.24
N PRO A 194 12.58 -4.12 -25.78
CA PRO A 194 13.40 -4.24 -24.57
C PRO A 194 12.58 -4.54 -23.32
N TYR A 195 11.40 -3.94 -23.17
CA TYR A 195 10.51 -4.19 -22.04
C TYR A 195 9.97 -5.63 -22.02
N GLU A 196 9.51 -6.14 -23.16
CA GLU A 196 9.03 -7.53 -23.28
C GLU A 196 10.15 -8.54 -23.03
N ASN A 197 11.36 -8.26 -23.52
CA ASN A 197 12.55 -9.06 -23.24
C ASN A 197 12.90 -9.07 -21.74
N ALA A 198 12.84 -7.92 -21.07
CA ALA A 198 13.06 -7.83 -19.63
C ALA A 198 12.01 -8.61 -18.84
N LEU A 199 10.72 -8.50 -19.20
CA LEU A 199 9.65 -9.28 -18.57
C LEU A 199 9.82 -10.79 -18.77
N LYS A 200 10.27 -11.23 -19.95
CA LYS A 200 10.57 -12.63 -20.23
C LYS A 200 11.70 -13.14 -19.33
N GLN A 201 12.80 -12.38 -19.24
CA GLN A 201 13.93 -12.72 -18.35
C GLN A 201 13.50 -12.82 -16.88
N ILE A 202 12.64 -11.90 -16.40
CA ILE A 202 12.10 -11.96 -15.03
C ILE A 202 11.24 -13.22 -14.84
N LYS A 203 10.34 -13.52 -15.78
CA LYS A 203 9.48 -14.73 -15.70
C LYS A 203 10.31 -16.01 -15.68
N ASP A 204 11.35 -16.08 -16.51
CA ASP A 204 12.24 -17.22 -16.57
C ASP A 204 13.09 -17.35 -15.29
N GLY A 205 13.54 -16.24 -14.72
CA GLY A 205 14.17 -16.19 -13.40
C GLY A 205 13.25 -16.71 -12.28
N ILE A 206 11.98 -16.29 -12.26
CA ILE A 206 10.98 -16.78 -11.29
C ILE A 206 10.75 -18.29 -11.46
N LYS A 207 10.62 -18.79 -12.69
CA LYS A 207 10.47 -20.22 -12.96
C LYS A 207 11.68 -21.02 -12.47
N PHE A 208 12.89 -20.48 -12.67
CA PHE A 208 14.13 -21.10 -12.23
C PHE A 208 14.20 -21.21 -10.70
N VAL A 209 13.88 -20.12 -9.97
CA VAL A 209 13.83 -20.13 -8.50
C VAL A 209 12.80 -21.15 -8.00
N LYS A 210 11.59 -21.19 -8.58
CA LYS A 210 10.57 -22.20 -8.23
C LYS A 210 11.02 -23.64 -8.52
N LYS A 211 11.87 -23.87 -9.52
CA LYS A 211 12.43 -25.19 -9.82
C LYS A 211 13.45 -25.63 -8.77
N ILE A 212 14.23 -24.68 -8.23
CA ILE A 212 15.14 -24.93 -7.11
C ILE A 212 14.36 -25.26 -5.84
N GLU A 213 13.34 -24.47 -5.49
CA GLU A 213 12.52 -24.67 -4.28
C GLU A 213 11.84 -26.04 -4.25
N ARG A 214 11.47 -26.60 -5.41
CA ARG A 214 10.86 -27.93 -5.54
C ARG A 214 11.85 -29.09 -5.46
N GLY A 215 13.12 -28.83 -5.09
CA GLY A 215 14.15 -29.86 -4.98
C GLY A 215 14.63 -30.43 -6.33
N GLY A 216 14.29 -29.77 -7.45
CA GLY A 216 14.64 -30.25 -8.79
C GLY A 216 16.10 -30.03 -9.20
N ILE A 217 16.88 -29.31 -8.40
CA ILE A 217 18.31 -29.07 -8.63
C ILE A 217 19.03 -29.12 -7.27
N PRO A 218 19.96 -30.06 -7.03
CA PRO A 218 20.77 -30.06 -5.81
C PRO A 218 21.64 -28.80 -5.79
N VAL A 219 21.47 -27.96 -4.76
CA VAL A 219 22.09 -26.63 -4.63
C VAL A 219 23.58 -26.72 -4.24
N SER A 220 24.18 -27.91 -4.24
CA SER A 220 25.47 -28.14 -3.59
C SER A 220 26.72 -27.73 -4.36
N GLU A 221 26.71 -27.43 -5.67
CA GLU A 221 28.02 -27.32 -6.38
C GLU A 221 28.26 -26.20 -7.42
N SER A 222 27.28 -25.40 -7.90
CA SER A 222 27.57 -24.58 -9.11
C SER A 222 27.27 -23.08 -9.07
N LEU A 223 26.73 -22.54 -7.98
CA LEU A 223 26.46 -21.09 -7.88
C LEU A 223 27.08 -20.51 -6.63
N GLY A 224 28.40 -20.31 -6.68
CA GLY A 224 29.14 -19.55 -5.68
C GLY A 224 28.41 -18.23 -5.36
N ARG A 225 28.35 -17.89 -4.07
CA ARG A 225 27.59 -16.76 -3.47
C ARG A 225 27.61 -15.46 -4.30
N SER A 226 28.71 -15.19 -5.01
CA SER A 226 28.86 -14.05 -5.91
C SER A 226 27.83 -13.99 -7.04
N ARG A 227 27.42 -15.12 -7.64
CA ARG A 227 26.43 -15.14 -8.72
C ARG A 227 25.00 -14.97 -8.21
N PHE A 228 24.69 -15.46 -7.02
CA PHE A 228 23.40 -15.21 -6.36
C PHE A 228 23.23 -13.73 -5.99
N ILE A 229 24.30 -13.08 -5.54
CA ILE A 229 24.33 -11.63 -5.26
C ILE A 229 24.18 -10.81 -6.56
N ILE A 230 24.76 -11.24 -7.69
CA ILE A 230 24.56 -10.60 -9.00
C ILE A 230 23.09 -10.74 -9.45
N LEU A 231 22.48 -11.90 -9.24
CA LEU A 231 21.07 -12.14 -9.59
C LEU A 231 20.11 -11.29 -8.74
N LEU A 232 20.39 -11.15 -7.44
CA LEU A 232 19.70 -10.21 -6.55
C LEU A 232 19.93 -8.76 -6.97
N ARG A 233 21.16 -8.36 -7.33
CA ARG A 233 21.45 -7.00 -7.80
C ARG A 233 20.77 -6.67 -9.13
N LEU A 234 20.60 -7.63 -10.03
CA LEU A 234 19.82 -7.45 -11.27
C LEU A 234 18.33 -7.31 -10.97
N LEU A 235 17.78 -8.13 -10.06
CA LEU A 235 16.39 -8.03 -9.63
C LEU A 235 16.10 -6.70 -8.91
N PHE A 236 16.99 -6.23 -8.04
CA PHE A 236 16.85 -4.95 -7.33
C PHE A 236 17.21 -3.73 -8.19
N GLY A 237 18.13 -3.85 -9.15
CA GLY A 237 18.48 -2.81 -10.11
C GLY A 237 17.34 -2.50 -11.08
N LEU A 238 16.62 -3.53 -11.54
CA LEU A 238 15.42 -3.38 -12.38
C LEU A 238 14.24 -2.71 -11.65
N VAL A 239 14.15 -2.85 -10.31
CA VAL A 239 13.15 -2.13 -9.50
C VAL A 239 13.48 -0.62 -9.44
N ARG A 240 14.75 -0.23 -9.55
CA ARG A 240 15.18 1.18 -9.49
C ARG A 240 14.93 1.94 -10.80
N LEU A 241 15.04 1.27 -11.95
CA LEU A 241 14.65 1.79 -13.28
C LEU A 241 13.14 2.08 -13.40
N ARG A 242 12.32 1.58 -12.46
CA ARG A 242 10.89 1.89 -12.39
C ARG A 242 10.58 3.26 -11.77
N SER A 243 11.58 3.94 -11.19
CA SER A 243 11.39 5.18 -10.40
C SER A 243 11.91 6.45 -11.05
N THR A 244 12.67 6.36 -12.15
CA THR A 244 13.20 7.51 -12.87
C THR A 244 12.88 7.33 -14.36
N ASP A 245 12.04 8.22 -14.88
CA ASP A 245 11.75 8.43 -16.30
C ASP A 245 10.87 7.40 -17.02
N VAL A 246 9.57 7.42 -16.70
CA VAL A 246 8.53 7.23 -17.73
C VAL A 246 7.38 8.19 -17.44
N ASN A 247 7.39 9.37 -18.08
CA ASN A 247 6.16 10.12 -18.33
C ASN A 247 5.33 9.29 -19.33
N MET A 248 4.46 8.42 -18.82
CA MET A 248 3.43 7.78 -19.63
C MET A 248 2.47 8.86 -20.16
N PRO A 249 2.06 8.83 -21.44
CA PRO A 249 0.82 9.49 -21.83
C PRO A 249 -0.32 8.78 -21.08
N THR A 250 -0.98 9.50 -20.18
CA THR A 250 -2.22 9.05 -19.54
C THR A 250 -3.23 8.75 -20.65
N SER A 251 -3.53 7.46 -20.86
CA SER A 251 -4.65 7.04 -21.69
C SER A 251 -5.93 7.65 -21.11
N ARG A 252 -6.67 8.32 -21.99
CA ARG A 252 -7.86 9.14 -21.67
C ARG A 252 -9.11 8.29 -21.39
N ASP A 253 -8.99 6.97 -21.30
CA ASP A 253 -10.11 6.01 -21.32
C ASP A 253 -10.56 5.49 -19.94
N SER A 254 -10.35 6.23 -18.85
CA SER A 254 -10.83 5.80 -17.52
C SER A 254 -11.63 6.84 -16.72
N MET A 255 -12.04 7.96 -17.34
CA MET A 255 -13.06 8.82 -16.74
C MET A 255 -14.44 8.48 -17.29
N GLU A 256 -14.99 7.37 -16.82
CA GLU A 256 -16.43 7.15 -16.83
C GLU A 256 -17.07 8.13 -15.81
N PRO A 257 -18.05 8.96 -16.19
CA PRO A 257 -18.76 9.78 -15.22
C PRO A 257 -19.65 8.88 -14.35
N LEU A 258 -19.42 8.92 -13.04
CA LEU A 258 -20.33 8.44 -12.01
C LEU A 258 -21.66 9.18 -12.13
N ASN A 259 -22.57 8.64 -12.95
CA ASN A 259 -23.97 9.03 -12.96
C ASN A 259 -24.59 8.58 -11.63
N ARG A 260 -24.79 9.54 -10.72
CA ARG A 260 -25.69 9.39 -9.57
C ARG A 260 -27.09 9.12 -10.11
N ARG A 261 -27.61 7.93 -9.82
CA ARG A 261 -29.06 7.71 -9.79
C ARG A 261 -29.58 8.30 -8.50
N GLU A 262 -30.34 9.39 -8.63
CA GLU A 262 -31.39 9.71 -7.69
C GLU A 262 -32.58 8.80 -8.00
N ASN A 263 -33.00 8.04 -6.99
CA ASN A 263 -34.34 7.52 -6.74
C ASN A 263 -34.39 7.08 -5.28
#